data_AF-A0A833W8Q3-F1
#
_entry.id   AF-A0A833W8Q3-F1
#
_cell.length_a   1.000
_cell.length_b   1.000
_cell.length_c   1.000
_cell.angle_alpha   90.00
_cell.angle_beta   90.00
_cell.angle_gamma   90.00
#
_symmetry.space_group_name_H-M   'P 1'
#
loop_
_entity.id
_entity.type
_entity.pdbx_description
1 polymer ?
#
loop_
_entity_poly.entity_id
_entity_poly.type
_entity_poly.pdbx_seq_one_letter_code
_entity_poly.pdbx_strand_id
1 'polypeptide(L)'
;MALDADVASRAVKTEAKSFLESVNFEDLRARTTGSVVLLTHLPLFRVDDLQCGEEQLREAGHVSYEHPGFKYETHHHALSRELSTELLAKVRPDLVFSGHTHAWCAYKLP
;
A
#
# COMPACT_ATOMS: atom_id res chain seq x y z
N MET A 1 -3.68 3.99 -8.35
CA MET A 1 -2.63 4.95 -7.88
C MET A 1 -1.85 5.48 -9.08
N ALA A 2 -1.24 6.68 -9.06
CA ALA A 2 -0.51 7.26 -10.21
C ALA A 2 0.65 6.39 -10.77
N LEU A 3 1.16 5.43 -9.99
CA LEU A 3 2.18 4.48 -10.41
C LEU A 3 1.63 3.21 -11.05
N ASP A 4 0.32 2.99 -10.98
CA ASP A 4 -0.29 1.70 -11.30
C ASP A 4 -0.50 1.49 -12.80
N ALA A 5 -0.83 0.26 -13.19
CA ALA A 5 -0.94 -0.13 -14.58
C ALA A 5 -2.06 0.61 -15.34
N ASP A 6 -3.18 0.85 -14.66
CA ASP A 6 -4.47 1.30 -15.16
C ASP A 6 -4.67 2.84 -15.16
N VAL A 7 -3.63 3.60 -14.86
CA VAL A 7 -3.69 5.07 -14.82
C VAL A 7 -4.13 5.64 -16.17
N ALA A 8 -5.25 6.36 -16.18
CA ALA A 8 -5.85 6.93 -17.40
C ALA A 8 -4.94 7.91 -18.14
N SER A 9 -4.15 8.71 -17.41
CA SER A 9 -3.20 9.67 -18.00
C SER A 9 -1.80 9.10 -18.09
N ARG A 10 -1.33 8.88 -19.33
CA ARG A 10 0.05 8.42 -19.58
C ARG A 10 1.10 9.41 -19.05
N ALA A 11 0.84 10.71 -19.16
CA ALA A 11 1.76 11.74 -18.65
C ALA A 11 1.94 11.62 -17.13
N VAL A 12 0.82 11.51 -16.38
CA VAL A 12 0.85 11.33 -14.92
C VAL A 12 1.62 10.07 -14.53
N LYS A 13 1.39 8.95 -15.23
CA LYS A 13 2.13 7.71 -14.98
C LYS A 13 3.63 7.85 -15.24
N THR A 14 4.01 8.53 -16.32
CA THR A 14 5.41 8.78 -16.66
C THR A 14 6.09 9.69 -15.66
N GLU A 15 5.42 10.76 -15.20
CA GLU A 15 5.94 11.67 -14.18
C GLU A 15 6.10 10.97 -12.84
N ALA A 16 5.09 10.22 -12.39
CA ALA A 16 5.16 9.45 -11.16
C ALA A 16 6.29 8.41 -11.17
N LYS A 17 6.46 7.69 -12.28
CA LYS A 17 7.57 6.74 -12.45
C LYS A 17 8.92 7.45 -12.45
N SER A 18 9.05 8.56 -13.18
CA SER A 18 10.28 9.35 -13.21
C SER A 18 10.66 9.84 -11.82
N PHE A 19 9.68 10.27 -11.02
CA PHE A 19 9.91 10.63 -9.63
C PHE A 19 10.41 9.43 -8.81
N LEU A 20 9.73 8.28 -8.87
CA LEU A 20 10.14 7.08 -8.14
C LEU A 20 11.58 6.66 -8.49
N GLU A 21 11.95 6.69 -9.77
CA GLU A 21 13.31 6.35 -10.23
C GLU A 21 14.36 7.40 -9.86
N SER A 22 13.96 8.65 -9.65
CA SER A 22 14.89 9.72 -9.24
C SER A 22 15.33 9.63 -7.78
N VAL A 23 14.62 8.85 -6.96
CA VAL A 23 14.94 8.68 -5.53
C VAL A 23 16.08 7.67 -5.38
N ASN A 24 17.18 8.11 -4.75
CA ASN A 24 18.27 7.21 -4.37
C ASN A 24 17.95 6.49 -3.06
N PHE A 25 17.22 5.37 -3.16
CA PHE A 25 16.78 4.60 -1.98
C PHE A 25 17.95 3.98 -1.19
N GLU A 26 19.06 3.66 -1.84
CA GLU A 26 20.25 3.14 -1.15
C GLU A 26 20.90 4.20 -0.25
N ASP A 27 21.05 5.42 -0.76
CA ASP A 27 21.54 6.55 0.05
C ASP A 27 20.56 6.91 1.17
N LEU A 28 19.25 6.90 0.88
CA LEU A 28 18.21 7.13 1.90
C LEU A 28 18.30 6.09 3.03
N ARG A 29 18.47 4.80 2.69
CA ARG A 29 18.62 3.75 3.69
C ARG A 29 19.94 3.87 4.45
N ALA A 30 21.05 4.16 3.78
CA ALA A 30 22.36 4.29 4.40
C ALA A 30 22.43 5.45 5.41
N ARG A 31 21.69 6.55 5.15
CA ARG A 31 21.66 7.73 6.03
C ARG A 31 20.65 7.62 7.17
N THR A 32 19.69 6.71 7.08
CA THR A 32 18.63 6.57 8.06
C THR A 32 19.09 5.65 9.20
N THR A 33 19.21 6.19 10.40
CA THR A 33 19.47 5.40 11.62
C THR A 33 18.20 4.88 12.30
N GLY A 34 17.03 5.39 11.87
CA GLY A 34 15.71 4.99 12.36
C GLY A 34 14.94 4.12 11.36
N SER A 35 13.62 4.22 11.38
CA SER A 35 12.73 3.46 10.49
C SER A 35 12.42 4.21 9.20
N VAL A 36 12.40 3.49 8.09
CA VAL A 36 11.85 3.94 6.80
C VAL A 36 10.37 3.58 6.77
N VAL A 37 9.51 4.57 6.57
CA VAL A 37 8.06 4.39 6.55
C VAL A 37 7.52 4.68 5.15
N LEU A 38 6.78 3.72 4.58
CA LEU A 38 6.07 3.90 3.31
C LEU A 38 4.62 4.29 3.59
N LEU A 39 4.19 5.43 3.04
CA LEU A 39 2.81 5.91 3.12
C LEU A 39 2.15 5.76 1.75
N THR A 40 1.01 5.08 1.70
CA THR A 40 0.19 4.93 0.49
C THR A 40 -1.26 5.25 0.80
N HIS A 41 -2.05 5.69 -0.20
CA HIS A 41 -3.49 5.81 0.01
C HIS A 41 -4.16 4.44 0.00
N LEU A 42 -3.99 3.66 -1.09
CA LEU A 42 -4.46 2.28 -1.17
C LEU A 42 -3.49 1.35 -0.43
N PRO A 43 -3.98 0.30 0.25
CA PRO A 43 -3.14 -0.75 0.83
C PRO A 43 -2.30 -1.45 -0.25
N LEU A 44 -1.14 -1.95 0.15
CA LEU A 44 -0.39 -2.91 -0.67
C LEU A 44 -1.27 -4.12 -0.99
N PHE A 45 -0.89 -4.84 -2.04
CA PHE A 45 -1.62 -6.00 -2.52
C PHE A 45 -1.92 -6.99 -1.39
N ARG A 46 -3.22 -7.27 -1.21
CA ARG A 46 -3.76 -8.36 -0.38
C ARG A 46 -5.11 -8.78 -0.94
N VAL A 47 -5.50 -10.03 -0.67
CA VAL A 47 -6.72 -10.65 -1.24
C VAL A 47 -7.97 -10.20 -0.49
N ASP A 48 -7.87 -10.06 0.82
CA ASP A 48 -8.93 -9.69 1.74
C ASP A 48 -8.31 -9.24 3.07
N ASP A 49 -9.15 -8.95 4.04
CA ASP A 49 -8.78 -8.43 5.36
C ASP A 49 -8.82 -9.52 6.46
N LEU A 50 -8.93 -10.81 6.09
CA LEU A 50 -8.98 -11.91 7.08
C LEU A 50 -7.70 -12.04 7.93
N GLN A 51 -6.61 -11.38 7.52
CA GLN A 51 -5.32 -11.36 8.21
C GLN A 51 -5.05 -10.07 8.99
N CYS A 52 -6.07 -9.22 9.20
CA CYS A 52 -5.93 -7.91 9.85
C CYS A 52 -5.86 -7.94 11.38
N GLY A 53 -5.97 -9.12 12.00
CA GLY A 53 -5.85 -9.32 13.45
C GLY A 53 -7.14 -9.05 14.24
N GLU A 54 -7.11 -9.33 15.55
CA GLU A 54 -8.31 -9.29 16.41
C GLU A 54 -8.87 -7.88 16.63
N GLU A 55 -8.05 -6.84 16.53
CA GLU A 55 -8.51 -5.46 16.71
C GLU A 55 -9.57 -5.07 15.66
N GLN A 56 -9.49 -5.64 14.44
CA GLN A 56 -10.53 -5.44 13.43
C GLN A 56 -11.88 -6.04 13.85
N LEU A 57 -11.89 -7.13 14.63
CA LEU A 57 -13.13 -7.76 15.11
C LEU A 57 -13.83 -6.92 16.19
N ARG A 58 -13.11 -5.97 16.80
CA ARG A 58 -13.61 -5.09 17.87
C ARG A 58 -14.12 -3.76 17.34
N GLU A 59 -13.95 -3.51 16.05
CA GLU A 59 -14.45 -2.33 15.38
C GLU A 59 -15.98 -2.27 15.40
N ALA A 60 -16.54 -1.11 15.76
CA ALA A 60 -17.97 -0.92 15.92
C ALA A 60 -18.45 0.36 15.23
N GLY A 61 -19.60 0.28 14.56
CA GLY A 61 -20.34 1.44 14.06
C GLY A 61 -19.90 1.93 12.68
N HIS A 62 -19.71 1.04 11.71
CA HIS A 62 -19.19 1.47 10.40
C HIS A 62 -20.16 1.09 9.28
N VAL A 63 -20.30 2.03 8.35
CA VAL A 63 -21.25 1.96 7.22
C VAL A 63 -20.51 1.84 5.88
N SER A 64 -19.18 2.04 5.87
CA SER A 64 -18.41 2.27 4.64
C SER A 64 -17.21 1.35 4.42
N TYR A 65 -17.04 0.26 5.18
CA TYR A 65 -15.98 -0.71 4.92
C TYR A 65 -16.55 -2.05 4.46
N GLU A 66 -15.83 -2.71 3.57
CA GLU A 66 -16.18 -4.04 3.08
C GLU A 66 -16.01 -5.09 4.18
N HIS A 67 -16.87 -6.10 4.21
CA HIS A 67 -16.73 -7.20 5.16
C HIS A 67 -15.32 -7.82 5.08
N PRO A 68 -14.66 -8.25 6.18
CA PRO A 68 -13.27 -8.71 6.14
C PRO A 68 -12.96 -9.83 5.13
N GLY A 69 -13.95 -10.67 4.82
CA GLY A 69 -13.85 -11.73 3.81
C GLY A 69 -14.14 -11.30 2.36
N PHE A 70 -14.46 -10.02 2.12
CA PHE A 70 -14.67 -9.47 0.79
C PHE A 70 -13.37 -9.53 -0.01
N LYS A 71 -13.47 -9.95 -1.27
CA LYS A 71 -12.31 -10.14 -2.15
C LYS A 71 -11.98 -8.83 -2.83
N TYR A 72 -10.82 -8.28 -2.51
CA TYR A 72 -10.38 -7.02 -3.07
C TYR A 72 -10.10 -7.09 -4.56
N GLU A 73 -10.66 -6.11 -5.25
CA GLU A 73 -10.30 -5.80 -6.62
C GLU A 73 -9.06 -4.93 -6.66
N THR A 74 -8.07 -5.37 -7.41
CA THR A 74 -6.85 -4.61 -7.70
C THR A 74 -7.19 -3.25 -8.31
N HIS A 75 -6.40 -2.22 -7.99
CA HIS A 75 -6.54 -0.82 -8.40
C HIS A 75 -7.72 -0.06 -7.77
N HIS A 76 -8.77 -0.77 -7.35
CA HIS A 76 -9.91 -0.20 -6.64
C HIS A 76 -9.69 -0.22 -5.13
N HIS A 77 -9.46 -1.41 -4.56
CA HIS A 77 -9.37 -1.62 -3.11
C HIS A 77 -7.93 -1.72 -2.61
N ALA A 78 -7.04 -2.27 -3.43
CA ALA A 78 -5.62 -2.45 -3.13
C ALA A 78 -4.77 -2.20 -4.36
N LEU A 79 -3.48 -1.93 -4.16
CA LEU A 79 -2.52 -1.82 -5.26
C LEU A 79 -2.34 -3.15 -5.98
N SER A 80 -1.87 -3.08 -7.23
CA SER A 80 -1.39 -4.26 -7.94
C SER A 80 -0.27 -4.99 -7.20
N ARG A 81 -0.21 -6.31 -7.41
CA ARG A 81 0.84 -7.16 -6.84
C ARG A 81 2.21 -6.71 -7.34
N GLU A 82 2.27 -6.37 -8.63
CA GLU A 82 3.47 -5.91 -9.31
C GLU A 82 3.99 -4.62 -8.67
N LEU A 83 3.13 -3.60 -8.54
CA LEU A 83 3.51 -2.33 -7.93
C LEU A 83 3.86 -2.49 -6.45
N SER A 84 3.10 -3.29 -5.71
CA SER A 84 3.40 -3.55 -4.29
C SER A 84 4.76 -4.20 -4.10
N THR A 85 5.10 -5.17 -4.96
CA THR A 85 6.40 -5.85 -4.95
C THR A 85 7.52 -4.88 -5.32
N GLU A 86 7.32 -4.05 -6.34
CA GLU A 86 8.28 -3.02 -6.76
C GLU A 86 8.55 -2.01 -5.64
N LEU A 87 7.50 -1.48 -4.98
CA LEU A 87 7.62 -0.53 -3.88
C LEU A 87 8.35 -1.14 -2.68
N LEU A 88 8.02 -2.37 -2.29
CA LEU A 88 8.70 -3.06 -1.19
C LEU A 88 10.18 -3.31 -1.51
N ALA A 89 10.51 -3.72 -2.74
CA ALA A 89 11.88 -3.98 -3.17
C ALA A 89 12.73 -2.71 -3.23
N LYS A 90 12.18 -1.60 -3.75
CA LYS A 90 12.89 -0.32 -3.88
C LYS A 90 13.03 0.39 -2.53
N VAL A 91 11.92 0.55 -1.81
CA VAL A 91 11.86 1.39 -0.60
C VAL A 91 12.44 0.66 0.62
N ARG A 92 12.29 -0.68 0.69
CA ARG A 92 12.64 -1.51 1.86
C ARG A 92 12.14 -0.90 3.18
N PRO A 93 10.83 -0.60 3.29
CA PRO A 93 10.29 0.04 4.48
C PRO A 93 10.27 -0.93 5.67
N ASP A 94 10.43 -0.39 6.87
CA ASP A 94 10.23 -1.13 8.12
C ASP A 94 8.75 -1.14 8.51
N LEU A 95 7.97 -0.16 8.04
CA LEU A 95 6.53 -0.05 8.28
C LEU A 95 5.80 0.57 7.08
N VAL A 96 4.60 0.08 6.81
CA VAL A 96 3.72 0.61 5.76
C VAL A 96 2.42 1.08 6.39
N PHE A 97 2.03 2.32 6.13
CA PHE A 97 0.70 2.81 6.47
C PHE A 97 -0.11 3.07 5.22
N SER A 98 -1.36 2.61 5.25
CA SER A 98 -2.31 2.78 4.17
C SER A 98 -3.67 3.16 4.72
N GLY A 99 -4.51 3.76 3.85
CA GLY A 99 -5.89 4.09 4.17
C GLY A 99 -6.85 3.32 3.27
N HIS A 100 -7.80 4.06 2.70
CA HIS A 100 -8.77 3.61 1.71
C HIS A 100 -9.87 2.66 2.24
N THR A 101 -9.54 1.64 3.02
CA THR A 101 -10.50 0.60 3.44
C THR A 101 -11.42 1.01 4.59
N HIS A 102 -11.16 2.17 5.23
CA HIS A 102 -11.96 2.69 6.34
C HIS A 102 -12.12 1.71 7.52
N ALA A 103 -11.15 0.80 7.67
CA ALA A 103 -11.11 -0.21 8.72
C ALA A 103 -9.69 -0.31 9.28
N TRP A 104 -9.56 -0.62 10.56
CA TRP A 104 -8.29 -0.97 11.19
C TRP A 104 -7.81 -2.32 10.65
N CYS A 105 -6.53 -2.36 10.27
CA CYS A 105 -5.91 -3.59 9.81
C CYS A 105 -4.43 -3.64 10.16
N ALA A 106 -4.07 -4.58 11.04
CA ALA A 106 -2.69 -4.90 11.38
C ALA A 106 -2.19 -6.08 10.53
N TYR A 107 -2.13 -5.89 9.21
CA TYR A 107 -1.70 -6.93 8.26
C TYR A 107 -0.21 -7.25 8.42
N LYS A 108 0.13 -8.55 8.46
CA LYS A 108 1.52 -9.00 8.39
C LYS A 108 1.81 -9.53 6.99
N LEU A 109 2.71 -8.85 6.29
CA LEU A 109 3.22 -9.37 5.02
C LEU A 109 3.90 -10.73 5.27
N PRO A 110 3.61 -11.77 4.46
CA PRO A 110 4.22 -13.08 4.60
C PRO A 110 5.73 -13.06 4.30
#